data_AF-A0A6T8LL13-F1
#
_entry.id   AF-A0A6T8LL13-F1
#
_cell.length_a   1.000
_cell.length_b   1.000
_cell.length_c   1.000
_cell.angle_alpha   90.00
_cell.angle_beta   90.00
_cell.angle_gamma   90.00
#
_symmetry.space_group_name_H-M   'P 1'
#
loop_
_entity.id
_entity.type
_entity.pdbx_description
1 polymer ?
#
loop_
_entity_poly.entity_id
_entity_poly.type
_entity_poly.pdbx_seq_one_letter_code
_entity_poly.pdbx_strand_id
1 'polypeptide(L)'
;MVEFQIGPINGKLILKADQEDIVNNKRIFRFKRGFFILQTIWGSAITLPYPVPFALLGDRAIGWLETTHYDEASGFRAAVGNKGTKFIFQQRREDSVTIPADVALASEITSTTAQHETDDEERAANEGLTKRAIVICPQQFGGKPGDYTVLTQKLRDRGYPVYLTRLSALQWLSITKSAFSAAYIKGELEPRNALGFYMNAVDETIQRLPTPDTKYTILSHSIGGWVARAWLGEVASESVRKRCTNFVSLGTPHLAPPPESLVSKVDQTRGLLKYVNDKWPGAYWDDVSYTCVASKAVPGKLGFSDLDCLLGYVSYLALIGDGKVDGDGITPVKGALLEGAASIVLDDVYHADVLPNPIGSRNTKLIGCKWYADQLDEWVGAL
;
A
#
# COMPACT_ATOMS: atom_id res chain seq x y z
N MET A 1 16.19 -18.17 11.21
CA MET A 1 14.72 -18.05 11.24
C MET A 1 14.21 -18.98 12.33
N VAL A 2 13.32 -18.50 13.18
CA VAL A 2 12.62 -19.30 14.19
C VAL A 2 11.13 -19.09 13.97
N GLU A 3 10.39 -20.17 13.74
CA GLU A 3 8.93 -20.11 13.61
C GLU A 3 8.29 -20.21 15.00
N PHE A 4 7.19 -19.50 15.21
CA PHE A 4 6.46 -19.52 16.48
C PHE A 4 4.97 -19.30 16.26
N GLN A 5 4.20 -19.66 17.29
CA GLN A 5 2.77 -19.44 17.35
C GLN A 5 2.41 -18.81 18.70
N ILE A 6 1.69 -17.69 18.69
CA ILE A 6 1.15 -17.02 19.88
C ILE A 6 -0.37 -16.92 19.71
N GLY A 7 -1.10 -17.82 20.37
CA GLY A 7 -2.55 -17.94 20.19
C GLY A 7 -2.90 -18.23 18.72
N PRO A 8 -3.76 -17.41 18.08
CA PRO A 8 -4.13 -17.59 16.67
C PRO A 8 -3.08 -17.04 15.68
N ILE A 9 -2.01 -16.38 16.16
CA ILE A 9 -1.04 -15.70 15.29
C ILE A 9 0.17 -16.60 15.06
N ASN A 10 0.41 -16.96 13.80
CA ASN A 10 1.65 -17.57 13.37
C ASN A 10 2.67 -16.48 12.98
N GLY A 11 3.94 -16.73 13.30
CA GLY A 11 4.99 -15.78 13.00
C GLY A 11 6.38 -16.40 12.84
N LYS A 12 7.28 -15.60 12.28
CA LYS A 12 8.70 -15.94 12.10
C LYS A 12 9.55 -14.85 12.74
N LEU A 13 10.50 -15.23 13.60
CA LEU A 13 11.57 -14.35 14.05
C LEU A 13 12.78 -14.54 13.12
N ILE A 14 13.21 -13.44 12.52
CA ILE A 14 14.38 -13.37 11.67
C ILE A 14 15.45 -12.56 12.40
N LEU A 15 16.62 -13.17 12.61
CA LEU A 15 17.82 -12.50 13.11
C LEU A 15 18.89 -12.56 12.03
N LYS A 16 19.45 -11.40 11.69
CA LYS A 16 20.62 -11.26 10.82
C LYS A 16 21.86 -11.10 11.67
N ALA A 17 22.87 -11.89 11.38
CA ALA A 17 24.16 -11.83 12.03
C ALA A 17 25.27 -12.10 11.02
N ASP A 18 26.40 -11.45 11.22
CA ASP A 18 27.62 -11.75 10.47
C ASP A 18 28.43 -12.77 11.28
N GLN A 19 28.97 -13.78 10.62
CA GLN A 19 29.93 -14.69 11.26
C GLN A 19 31.25 -13.93 11.42
N GLU A 20 31.72 -13.74 12.64
CA GLU A 20 32.96 -13.02 12.91
C GLU A 20 34.17 -13.94 12.92
N ASP A 21 34.02 -15.13 13.51
CA ASP A 21 35.14 -16.05 13.70
C ASP A 21 34.67 -17.50 13.95
N ILE A 22 35.59 -18.44 13.84
CA ILE A 22 35.45 -19.83 14.25
C ILE A 22 36.66 -20.21 15.10
N VAL A 23 36.42 -20.49 16.38
CA VAL A 23 37.45 -20.93 17.32
C VAL A 23 37.09 -22.33 17.81
N ASN A 24 37.89 -23.34 17.45
CA ASN A 24 37.59 -24.76 17.69
C ASN A 24 36.20 -25.13 17.14
N ASN A 25 35.33 -25.72 17.99
CA ASN A 25 33.96 -26.08 17.65
C ASN A 25 32.96 -24.94 17.89
N LYS A 26 33.43 -23.73 18.20
CA LYS A 26 32.62 -22.56 18.54
C LYS A 26 32.58 -21.58 17.36
N ARG A 27 31.38 -21.35 16.84
CA ARG A 27 31.10 -20.32 15.82
C ARG A 27 30.69 -19.04 16.51
N ILE A 28 31.34 -17.93 16.19
CA ILE A 28 31.10 -16.61 16.77
C ILE A 28 30.41 -15.74 15.73
N PHE A 29 29.37 -15.04 16.15
CA PHE A 29 28.55 -14.20 15.28
C PHE A 29 28.15 -12.90 15.96
N ARG A 30 28.11 -11.81 15.21
CA ARG A 30 27.56 -10.54 15.69
C ARG A 30 26.20 -10.30 15.09
N PHE A 31 25.19 -10.23 15.95
CA PHE A 31 23.86 -9.83 15.52
C PHE A 31 23.88 -8.38 15.05
N LYS A 32 23.31 -8.14 13.87
CA LYS A 32 23.18 -6.81 13.28
C LYS A 32 21.75 -6.31 13.37
N ARG A 33 20.79 -7.23 13.24
CA ARG A 33 19.38 -6.87 13.11
C ARG A 33 18.47 -8.03 13.47
N GLY A 34 17.25 -7.72 13.89
CA GLY A 34 16.15 -8.67 13.87
C GLY A 34 14.84 -8.04 13.43
N PHE A 35 13.90 -8.89 13.02
CA PHE A 35 12.51 -8.52 12.80
C PHE A 35 11.61 -9.74 12.92
N PHE A 36 10.35 -9.50 13.27
CA PHE A 36 9.27 -10.48 13.24
C PHE A 36 8.51 -10.34 11.93
N ILE A 37 8.09 -11.47 11.36
CA ILE A 37 7.07 -11.55 10.31
C ILE A 37 5.84 -12.17 10.96
N LEU A 38 4.70 -11.49 10.95
CA LEU A 38 3.44 -11.97 11.52
C LEU A 38 2.39 -12.08 10.42
N GLN A 39 1.69 -13.20 10.33
CA GLN A 39 0.55 -13.33 9.42
C GLN A 39 -0.61 -12.44 9.88
N THR A 40 -1.25 -11.76 8.92
CA THR A 40 -2.32 -10.79 9.16
C THR A 40 -3.45 -10.95 8.14
N ILE A 41 -4.15 -9.86 7.81
CA ILE A 41 -5.23 -9.78 6.83
C ILE A 41 -4.76 -10.06 5.41
N TRP A 42 -5.67 -10.41 4.51
CA TRP A 42 -5.47 -10.53 3.06
C TRP A 42 -4.37 -11.54 2.67
N GLY A 43 -4.29 -12.64 3.43
CA GLY A 43 -3.26 -13.66 3.25
C GLY A 43 -1.82 -13.15 3.43
N SER A 44 -1.65 -11.95 3.98
CA SER A 44 -0.38 -11.23 3.97
C SER A 44 0.33 -11.27 5.32
N ALA A 45 1.58 -10.80 5.35
CA ALA A 45 2.34 -10.68 6.59
C ALA A 45 2.92 -9.27 6.79
N ILE A 46 2.90 -8.79 8.04
CA ILE A 46 3.58 -7.56 8.45
C ILE A 46 4.97 -7.86 8.99
N THR A 47 5.89 -6.91 8.81
CA THR A 47 7.21 -6.96 9.44
C THR A 47 7.30 -5.98 10.60
N LEU A 48 7.64 -6.47 11.80
CA LEU A 48 7.88 -5.64 12.99
C LEU A 48 9.35 -5.67 13.37
N PRO A 49 10.00 -4.54 13.67
CA PRO A 49 11.39 -4.53 14.10
C PRO A 49 11.55 -5.30 15.41
N TYR A 50 12.62 -6.08 15.52
CA TYR A 50 12.99 -6.70 16.78
C TYR A 50 13.46 -5.61 17.74
N PRO A 51 12.97 -5.54 18.99
CA PRO A 51 13.14 -4.38 19.88
C PRO A 51 14.58 -4.19 20.39
N VAL A 52 15.51 -5.08 20.04
CA VAL A 52 16.90 -5.01 20.50
C VAL A 52 17.74 -4.15 19.55
N PRO A 53 18.31 -3.02 20.02
CA PRO A 53 19.11 -2.13 19.19
C PRO A 53 20.55 -2.65 19.07
N PHE A 54 20.76 -3.70 18.26
CA PHE A 54 22.04 -4.40 18.16
C PHE A 54 23.25 -3.49 17.89
N ALA A 55 23.07 -2.40 17.13
CA ALA A 55 24.13 -1.43 16.85
C ALA A 55 24.66 -0.73 18.12
N LEU A 56 23.82 -0.56 19.15
CA LEU A 56 24.19 0.09 20.41
C LEU A 56 24.77 -0.88 21.45
N LEU A 57 24.72 -2.20 21.16
CA LEU A 57 25.12 -3.22 22.13
C LEU A 57 26.63 -3.49 22.14
N GLY A 58 27.39 -3.01 21.15
CA GLY A 58 28.82 -3.30 21.03
C GLY A 58 29.08 -4.81 21.08
N ASP A 59 29.94 -5.25 21.99
CA ASP A 59 30.27 -6.67 22.18
C ASP A 59 29.14 -7.49 22.80
N ARG A 60 28.13 -6.85 23.40
CA ARG A 60 26.92 -7.57 23.87
C ARG A 60 26.06 -8.09 22.72
N ALA A 61 26.30 -7.65 21.48
CA ALA A 61 25.70 -8.22 20.28
C ALA A 61 26.40 -9.50 19.79
N ILE A 62 27.52 -9.89 20.40
CA ILE A 62 28.27 -11.09 20.01
C ILE A 62 27.68 -12.32 20.69
N GLY A 63 27.24 -13.26 19.86
CA GLY A 63 26.82 -14.60 20.24
C GLY A 63 27.82 -15.65 19.77
N TRP A 64 27.72 -16.83 20.35
CA TRP A 64 28.44 -18.02 19.93
C TRP A 64 27.57 -19.27 20.05
N LEU A 65 27.85 -20.24 19.19
CA LEU A 65 27.28 -21.58 19.22
C LEU A 65 28.43 -22.57 19.21
N GLU A 66 28.52 -23.35 20.27
CA GLU A 66 29.50 -24.42 20.41
C GLU A 66 28.87 -25.75 20.00
N THR A 67 29.44 -26.39 18.99
CA THR A 67 28.98 -27.70 18.53
C THR A 67 29.46 -28.77 19.51
N THR A 68 28.51 -29.46 20.14
CA THR A 68 28.81 -30.53 21.10
C THR A 68 28.76 -31.91 20.47
N HIS A 69 27.97 -32.07 19.41
CA HIS A 69 27.86 -33.32 18.66
C HIS A 69 27.45 -33.05 17.22
N TYR A 70 27.95 -33.88 16.30
CA TYR A 70 27.55 -33.88 14.90
C TYR A 70 27.50 -35.33 14.41
N ASP A 71 26.36 -35.71 13.84
CA ASP A 71 26.15 -36.99 13.20
C ASP A 71 26.18 -36.79 11.68
N GLU A 72 27.24 -37.31 11.05
CA GLU A 72 27.44 -37.21 9.60
C GLU A 72 26.38 -37.97 8.80
N ALA A 73 25.86 -39.09 9.32
CA ALA A 73 24.93 -39.93 8.59
C ALA A 73 23.54 -39.29 8.49
N SER A 74 23.07 -38.70 9.58
CA SER A 74 21.79 -37.97 9.60
C SER A 74 21.93 -36.50 9.19
N GLY A 75 23.11 -35.91 9.35
CA GLY A 75 23.36 -34.49 9.21
C GLY A 75 22.90 -33.66 10.42
N PHE A 76 22.49 -34.27 11.53
CA PHE A 76 22.09 -33.52 12.73
C PHE A 76 23.31 -33.00 13.50
N ARG A 77 23.20 -31.78 14.03
CA ARG A 77 24.18 -31.11 14.87
C ARG A 77 23.54 -30.64 16.17
N ALA A 78 24.09 -31.05 17.31
CA ALA A 78 23.77 -30.46 18.61
C ALA A 78 24.74 -29.32 18.94
N ALA A 79 24.21 -28.21 19.44
CA ALA A 79 25.01 -27.08 19.88
C ALA A 79 24.48 -26.41 21.15
N VAL A 80 25.37 -25.71 21.85
CA VAL A 80 25.07 -24.92 23.05
C VAL A 80 25.40 -23.44 22.78
N GLY A 81 24.49 -22.54 23.12
CA GLY A 81 24.69 -21.09 23.00
C GLY A 81 25.15 -20.41 24.29
N ASN A 82 25.42 -19.10 24.22
CA ASN A 82 25.99 -18.26 25.32
C ASN A 82 25.32 -18.39 26.69
N LYS A 83 24.02 -18.72 26.73
CA LYS A 83 23.22 -18.82 27.96
C LYS A 83 22.83 -20.25 28.30
N GLY A 84 23.50 -21.24 27.71
CA GLY A 84 23.23 -22.66 27.94
C GLY A 84 22.05 -23.22 27.13
N THR A 85 21.40 -22.40 26.29
CA THR A 85 20.34 -22.86 25.39
C THR A 85 20.90 -23.92 24.44
N LYS A 86 20.21 -25.05 24.35
CA LYS A 86 20.58 -26.18 23.50
C LYS A 86 19.79 -26.13 22.19
N PHE A 87 20.48 -26.36 21.08
CA PHE A 87 19.92 -26.34 19.73
C PHE A 87 20.24 -27.66 19.04
N ILE A 88 19.26 -28.17 18.28
CA ILE A 88 19.47 -29.25 17.31
C ILE A 88 19.27 -28.64 15.93
N PHE A 89 20.30 -28.71 15.09
CA PHE A 89 20.28 -28.25 13.72
C PHE A 89 20.30 -29.45 12.78
N GLN A 90 19.53 -29.41 11.70
CA GLN A 90 19.64 -30.37 10.61
C GLN A 90 20.48 -29.74 9.49
N GLN A 91 21.51 -30.44 9.01
CA GLN A 91 22.28 -30.05 7.84
C GLN A 91 21.35 -30.00 6.62
N ARG A 92 21.40 -28.89 5.90
CA ARG A 92 20.59 -28.66 4.69
C ARG A 92 21.09 -29.54 3.55
N ARG A 93 20.15 -30.13 2.80
CA ARG A 93 20.42 -30.81 1.52
C ARG A 93 20.30 -29.78 0.38
N GLU A 94 21.10 -29.92 -0.67
CA GLU A 94 21.28 -28.91 -1.74
C GLU A 94 19.99 -28.55 -2.51
N ASP A 95 18.96 -29.41 -2.50
CA ASP A 95 17.75 -29.24 -3.32
C ASP A 95 16.67 -28.32 -2.70
N SER A 96 16.83 -27.85 -1.46
CA SER A 96 15.78 -27.09 -0.73
C SER A 96 15.99 -25.58 -0.73
N VAL A 97 16.67 -25.04 -1.74
CA VAL A 97 17.09 -23.62 -1.76
C VAL A 97 15.96 -22.73 -2.27
N THR A 98 15.24 -22.15 -1.33
CA THR A 98 14.76 -20.78 -1.51
C THR A 98 14.66 -20.17 -0.13
N ILE A 99 15.38 -19.07 0.13
CA ILE A 99 15.01 -18.19 1.24
C ILE A 99 13.53 -17.91 1.03
N PRO A 100 12.65 -18.20 2.01
CA PRO A 100 11.23 -17.97 1.83
C PRO A 100 11.03 -16.53 1.29
N ALA A 101 10.28 -16.40 0.19
CA ALA A 101 10.19 -15.13 -0.54
C ALA A 101 9.75 -13.98 0.37
N ASP A 102 8.89 -14.29 1.35
CA ASP A 102 8.46 -13.38 2.41
C ASP A 102 9.62 -12.89 3.29
N VAL A 103 10.55 -13.77 3.65
CA VAL A 103 11.76 -13.44 4.43
C VAL A 103 12.73 -12.59 3.63
N ALA A 104 12.94 -12.92 2.34
CA ALA A 104 13.81 -12.15 1.46
C ALA A 104 13.28 -10.71 1.28
N LEU A 105 11.98 -10.58 0.98
CA LEU A 105 11.31 -9.30 0.78
C LEU A 105 11.28 -8.46 2.08
N ALA A 106 10.93 -9.06 3.22
CA ALA A 106 10.97 -8.38 4.53
C ALA A 106 12.37 -7.83 4.85
N SER A 107 13.39 -8.62 4.54
CA SER A 107 14.79 -8.26 4.74
C SER A 107 15.20 -7.03 3.92
N GLU A 108 14.72 -6.90 2.69
CA GLU A 108 15.00 -5.76 1.81
C GLU A 108 14.25 -4.51 2.25
N ILE A 109 12.92 -4.62 2.46
CA ILE A 109 12.04 -3.51 2.85
C ILE A 109 12.54 -2.84 4.13
N THR A 110 12.99 -3.63 5.09
CA THR A 110 13.45 -3.09 6.37
C THR A 110 14.80 -2.39 6.25
N SER A 111 15.62 -2.68 5.24
CA SER A 111 17.02 -2.23 5.12
C SER A 111 17.25 -0.85 4.51
N THR A 112 16.24 -0.28 3.85
CA THR A 112 16.38 0.98 3.10
C THR A 112 15.74 2.17 3.83
N THR A 113 16.34 3.35 3.71
CA THR A 113 15.74 4.62 4.15
C THR A 113 14.72 5.10 3.11
N ALA A 114 13.55 5.58 3.53
CA ALA A 114 12.51 6.10 2.63
C ALA A 114 12.82 7.52 2.19
N GLN A 115 13.00 7.75 0.89
CA GLN A 115 13.00 9.09 0.31
C GLN A 115 12.31 9.05 -1.05
N HIS A 116 11.59 10.13 -1.37
CA HIS A 116 11.09 10.32 -2.73
C HIS A 116 12.26 10.51 -3.68
N GLU A 117 12.08 10.10 -4.94
CA GLU A 117 12.92 10.59 -6.02
C GLU A 117 12.93 12.12 -5.96
N THR A 118 14.12 12.68 -6.08
CA THR A 118 14.28 14.10 -6.40
C THR A 118 13.70 14.39 -7.77
N ASP A 119 13.44 15.67 -8.06
CA ASP A 119 12.94 16.05 -9.38
C ASP A 119 13.94 15.74 -10.49
N ASP A 120 15.25 15.74 -10.22
CA ASP A 120 16.28 15.31 -11.17
C ASP A 120 16.26 13.79 -11.42
N GLU A 121 16.12 12.98 -10.37
CA GLU A 121 16.01 11.53 -10.48
C GLU A 121 14.74 11.12 -11.23
N GLU A 122 13.61 11.75 -10.93
CA GLU A 122 12.35 11.53 -11.66
C GLU A 122 12.47 12.03 -13.12
N ARG A 123 13.15 13.17 -13.33
CA ARG A 123 13.74 13.66 -14.60
C ARG A 123 14.32 12.52 -15.43
N ALA A 124 15.41 11.98 -14.92
CA ALA A 124 16.22 10.96 -15.57
C ALA A 124 15.45 9.64 -15.75
N ALA A 125 14.68 9.21 -14.74
CA ALA A 125 13.92 7.97 -14.81
C ALA A 125 12.79 8.00 -15.86
N ASN A 126 12.31 9.19 -16.23
CA ASN A 126 11.30 9.38 -17.27
C ASN A 126 11.91 9.74 -18.64
N GLU A 127 13.23 9.87 -18.76
CA GLU A 127 13.91 10.26 -20.00
C GLU A 127 13.73 9.19 -21.10
N GLY A 128 13.40 9.63 -22.32
CA GLY A 128 13.20 8.74 -23.46
C GLY A 128 11.89 7.94 -23.45
N LEU A 129 11.06 8.05 -22.41
CA LEU A 129 9.75 7.40 -22.35
C LEU A 129 8.73 8.18 -23.21
N THR A 130 8.12 7.50 -24.18
CA THR A 130 7.34 8.14 -25.26
C THR A 130 5.83 8.00 -25.11
N LYS A 131 5.34 7.17 -24.19
CA LYS A 131 3.90 7.10 -23.92
C LYS A 131 3.45 8.31 -23.12
N ARG A 132 2.13 8.44 -22.97
CA ARG A 132 1.50 9.52 -22.22
C ARG A 132 1.94 9.51 -20.75
N ALA A 133 2.11 10.69 -20.16
CA ALA A 133 2.48 10.80 -18.76
C ALA A 133 1.37 10.29 -17.84
N ILE A 134 1.74 9.57 -16.78
CA ILE A 134 0.85 9.08 -15.74
C ILE A 134 1.03 9.91 -14.48
N VAL A 135 -0.05 10.55 -14.04
CA VAL A 135 -0.13 11.25 -12.76
C VAL A 135 -0.82 10.34 -11.75
N ILE A 136 -0.07 9.84 -10.77
CA ILE A 136 -0.63 8.94 -9.75
C ILE A 136 -1.23 9.76 -8.60
N CYS A 137 -2.53 9.58 -8.35
CA CYS A 137 -3.26 10.12 -7.21
C CYS A 137 -3.47 9.02 -6.16
N PRO A 138 -2.66 8.99 -5.08
CA PRO A 138 -2.61 7.88 -4.12
C PRO A 138 -3.84 7.75 -3.20
N GLN A 139 -3.92 6.60 -2.53
CA GLN A 139 -4.85 6.33 -1.43
C GLN A 139 -4.65 7.21 -0.18
N GLN A 140 -5.53 7.04 0.82
CA GLN A 140 -5.45 7.75 2.09
C GLN A 140 -4.17 7.35 2.84
N PHE A 141 -3.45 8.33 3.39
CA PHE A 141 -2.11 8.16 3.95
C PHE A 141 -1.06 7.58 2.97
N GLY A 142 -1.40 7.47 1.69
CA GLY A 142 -0.48 7.09 0.62
C GLY A 142 0.30 8.29 0.10
N GLY A 143 1.10 8.05 -0.94
CA GLY A 143 1.95 9.08 -1.55
C GLY A 143 3.27 9.27 -0.80
N LYS A 144 3.62 8.36 0.11
CA LYS A 144 4.91 8.32 0.79
C LYS A 144 5.95 7.59 -0.05
N PRO A 145 7.25 7.75 0.27
CA PRO A 145 8.28 6.99 -0.39
C PRO A 145 8.09 5.48 -0.22
N GLY A 146 8.18 4.74 -1.32
CA GLY A 146 8.06 3.28 -1.34
C GLY A 146 6.63 2.74 -1.58
N ASP A 147 5.59 3.55 -1.40
CA ASP A 147 4.20 3.09 -1.53
C ASP A 147 3.90 2.61 -2.96
N TYR A 148 4.29 3.40 -3.97
CA TYR A 148 3.97 3.15 -5.38
C TYR A 148 5.20 2.76 -6.23
N THR A 149 6.38 2.58 -5.63
CA THR A 149 7.65 2.35 -6.36
C THR A 149 7.58 1.18 -7.35
N VAL A 150 6.99 0.05 -6.94
CA VAL A 150 6.84 -1.12 -7.81
C VAL A 150 5.92 -0.82 -8.99
N LEU A 151 4.79 -0.15 -8.76
CA LEU A 151 3.87 0.24 -9.83
C LEU A 151 4.53 1.23 -10.79
N THR A 152 5.20 2.25 -10.26
CA THR A 152 5.96 3.24 -11.03
C THR A 152 6.98 2.55 -11.93
N GLN A 153 7.77 1.61 -11.40
CA GLN A 153 8.75 0.89 -12.21
C GLN A 153 8.07 0.06 -13.31
N LYS A 154 7.05 -0.74 -12.97
CA LYS A 154 6.30 -1.55 -13.94
C LYS A 154 5.69 -0.72 -15.08
N LEU A 155 5.28 0.52 -14.81
CA LEU A 155 4.76 1.46 -15.80
C LEU A 155 5.87 2.08 -16.67
N ARG A 156 6.99 2.49 -16.05
CA ARG A 156 8.16 3.00 -16.78
C ARG A 156 8.76 1.95 -17.71
N ASP A 157 8.85 0.69 -17.26
CA ASP A 157 9.28 -0.46 -18.08
C ASP A 157 8.37 -0.66 -19.31
N ARG A 158 7.11 -0.22 -19.22
CA ARG A 158 6.12 -0.25 -20.32
C ARG A 158 6.12 1.03 -21.15
N GLY A 159 7.06 1.95 -20.93
CA GLY A 159 7.25 3.18 -21.71
C GLY A 159 6.47 4.40 -21.24
N TYR A 160 5.81 4.33 -20.07
CA TYR A 160 5.05 5.45 -19.52
C TYR A 160 5.93 6.31 -18.60
N PRO A 161 6.08 7.62 -18.84
CA PRO A 161 6.63 8.52 -17.85
C PRO A 161 5.66 8.67 -16.68
N VAL A 162 6.14 8.56 -15.45
CA VAL A 162 5.29 8.49 -14.24
C VAL A 162 5.67 9.57 -13.24
N TYR A 163 4.63 10.20 -12.69
CA TYR A 163 4.71 11.28 -11.71
C TYR A 163 3.80 10.95 -10.52
N LEU A 164 4.39 10.60 -9.38
CA LEU A 164 3.64 10.33 -8.16
C LEU A 164 3.25 11.63 -7.47
N THR A 165 1.98 11.77 -7.07
CA THR A 165 1.56 12.85 -6.16
C THR A 165 2.12 12.56 -4.76
N ARG A 166 3.12 13.34 -4.35
CA ARG A 166 3.87 13.16 -3.10
C ARG A 166 3.09 13.76 -1.94
N LEU A 167 2.73 12.94 -0.95
CA LEU A 167 1.97 13.36 0.22
C LEU A 167 2.66 12.88 1.50
N SER A 168 2.70 13.75 2.50
CA SER A 168 3.20 13.39 3.83
C SER A 168 2.08 12.89 4.73
N ALA A 169 2.41 11.98 5.66
CA ALA A 169 1.47 11.50 6.68
C ALA A 169 0.91 12.64 7.54
N LEU A 170 1.74 13.64 7.84
CA LEU A 170 1.38 14.77 8.69
C LEU A 170 0.41 15.73 7.98
N GLN A 171 0.49 15.88 6.66
CA GLN A 171 -0.50 16.66 5.91
C GLN A 171 -1.91 16.06 6.06
N TRP A 172 -2.06 14.74 6.13
CA TRP A 172 -3.37 14.11 6.36
C TRP A 172 -4.00 14.48 7.72
N LEU A 173 -3.21 14.90 8.71
CA LEU A 173 -3.75 15.44 9.97
C LEU A 173 -4.49 16.76 9.76
N SER A 174 -4.28 17.48 8.64
CA SER A 174 -5.00 18.72 8.36
C SER A 174 -6.51 18.51 8.21
N ILE A 175 -6.96 17.29 7.88
CA ILE A 175 -8.39 16.94 7.84
C ILE A 175 -9.06 17.18 9.19
N THR A 176 -8.32 17.06 10.30
CA THR A 176 -8.85 17.32 11.65
C THR A 176 -9.29 18.78 11.84
N LYS A 177 -8.74 19.73 11.06
CA LYS A 177 -9.19 21.14 11.07
C LYS A 177 -10.65 21.25 10.64
N SER A 178 -11.08 20.41 9.70
CA SER A 178 -12.47 20.35 9.26
C SER A 178 -13.37 19.72 10.31
N ALA A 179 -12.87 18.80 11.16
CA ALA A 179 -13.66 18.09 12.17
C ALA A 179 -14.37 18.99 13.19
N PHE A 180 -13.90 20.22 13.38
CA PHE A 180 -14.48 21.20 14.30
C PHE A 180 -15.39 22.22 13.61
N SER A 181 -15.63 22.08 12.31
CA SER A 181 -16.43 23.03 11.53
C SER A 181 -17.93 22.74 11.56
N ALA A 182 -18.76 23.77 11.39
CA ALA A 182 -20.21 23.61 11.21
C ALA A 182 -20.53 22.74 9.98
N ALA A 183 -19.75 22.86 8.91
CA ALA A 183 -19.88 22.04 7.71
C ALA A 183 -19.65 20.55 8.00
N TYR A 184 -18.68 20.19 8.86
CA TYR A 184 -18.46 18.80 9.27
C TYR A 184 -19.62 18.23 10.07
N ILE A 185 -20.19 19.02 10.99
CA ILE A 185 -21.35 18.62 11.79
C ILE A 185 -22.57 18.39 10.88
N LYS A 186 -22.75 19.26 9.88
CA LYS A 186 -23.86 19.18 8.92
C LYS A 186 -23.66 18.16 7.80
N GLY A 187 -22.44 17.65 7.60
CA GLY A 187 -22.11 16.81 6.45
C GLY A 187 -22.10 17.58 5.12
N GLU A 188 -21.59 18.80 5.13
CA GLU A 188 -21.52 19.74 4.00
C GLU A 188 -20.06 20.13 3.70
N LEU A 189 -19.10 19.25 3.96
CA LEU A 189 -17.70 19.54 3.65
C LEU A 189 -17.47 19.68 2.14
N GLU A 190 -16.56 20.60 1.81
CA GLU A 190 -16.10 20.81 0.44
C GLU A 190 -14.66 20.31 0.27
N PRO A 191 -14.35 19.61 -0.84
CA PRO A 191 -13.01 19.04 -1.09
C PRO A 191 -11.87 20.05 -0.98
N ARG A 192 -11.99 21.25 -1.57
CA ARG A 192 -10.94 22.27 -1.50
C ARG A 192 -10.60 22.70 -0.07
N ASN A 193 -11.61 22.77 0.80
CA ASN A 193 -11.45 23.18 2.19
C ASN A 193 -10.90 22.05 3.06
N ALA A 194 -11.38 20.81 2.87
CA ALA A 194 -10.98 19.66 3.68
C ALA A 194 -9.65 19.03 3.24
N LEU A 195 -9.37 19.06 1.93
CA LEU A 195 -8.30 18.32 1.26
C LEU A 195 -7.44 19.22 0.36
N GLY A 196 -7.41 20.53 0.62
CA GLY A 196 -6.60 21.49 -0.16
C GLY A 196 -5.11 21.11 -0.24
N PHE A 197 -4.56 20.47 0.79
CA PHE A 197 -3.18 19.96 0.75
C PHE A 197 -2.97 18.91 -0.35
N TYR A 198 -3.96 18.03 -0.57
CA TYR A 198 -3.89 17.00 -1.60
C TYR A 198 -4.03 17.68 -2.96
N MET A 199 -5.04 18.52 -3.14
CA MET A 199 -5.24 19.25 -4.40
C MET A 199 -4.01 20.07 -4.81
N ASN A 200 -3.36 20.75 -3.87
CA ASN A 200 -2.11 21.47 -4.14
C ASN A 200 -0.97 20.53 -4.54
N ALA A 201 -0.87 19.35 -3.92
CA ALA A 201 0.14 18.35 -4.31
C ALA A 201 -0.12 17.80 -5.73
N VAL A 202 -1.38 17.71 -6.16
CA VAL A 202 -1.72 17.40 -7.57
C VAL A 202 -1.24 18.53 -8.48
N ASP A 203 -1.49 19.80 -8.15
CA ASP A 203 -0.98 20.96 -8.91
C ASP A 203 0.56 20.93 -9.04
N GLU A 204 1.27 20.71 -7.93
CA GLU A 204 2.74 20.56 -7.92
C GLU A 204 3.19 19.39 -8.80
N THR A 205 2.42 18.31 -8.86
CA THR A 205 2.71 17.16 -9.73
C THR A 205 2.54 17.49 -11.20
N ILE A 206 1.50 18.24 -11.55
CA ILE A 206 1.25 18.70 -12.91
C ILE A 206 2.34 19.66 -13.39
N GLN A 207 2.89 20.49 -12.49
CA GLN A 207 3.99 21.41 -12.82
C GLN A 207 5.32 20.68 -13.11
N ARG A 208 5.48 19.43 -12.66
CA ARG A 208 6.66 18.61 -12.95
C ARG A 208 6.61 17.90 -14.31
N LEU A 209 5.48 17.97 -15.02
CA LEU A 209 5.39 17.43 -16.37
C LEU A 209 6.37 18.16 -17.32
N PRO A 210 6.92 17.49 -18.35
CA PRO A 210 8.04 18.02 -19.13
C PRO A 210 7.74 19.34 -19.85
N THR A 211 6.49 19.53 -20.28
CA THR A 211 6.04 20.74 -20.96
C THR A 211 4.64 21.15 -20.49
N PRO A 212 4.27 22.43 -20.60
CA PRO A 212 2.92 22.90 -20.30
C PRO A 212 1.82 22.22 -21.12
N ASP A 213 2.15 21.67 -22.30
CA ASP A 213 1.21 21.03 -23.23
C ASP A 213 1.18 19.50 -23.10
N THR A 214 1.99 18.92 -22.21
CA THR A 214 2.05 17.47 -22.01
C THR A 214 0.68 16.94 -21.62
N LYS A 215 0.11 16.07 -22.46
CA LYS A 215 -1.10 15.29 -22.16
C LYS A 215 -0.79 14.23 -21.11
N TYR A 216 -1.75 13.97 -20.23
CA TYR A 216 -1.57 13.05 -19.12
C TYR A 216 -2.80 12.17 -18.88
N THR A 217 -2.56 11.05 -18.22
CA THR A 217 -3.57 10.17 -17.62
C THR A 217 -3.52 10.33 -16.12
N ILE A 218 -4.67 10.49 -15.49
CA ILE A 218 -4.79 10.33 -14.04
C ILE A 218 -4.95 8.85 -13.74
N LEU A 219 -4.02 8.30 -12.95
CA LEU A 219 -4.14 6.97 -12.35
C LEU A 219 -4.38 7.15 -10.86
N SER A 220 -5.60 6.89 -10.42
CA SER A 220 -6.04 7.17 -9.06
C SER A 220 -6.28 5.89 -8.28
N HIS A 221 -6.08 5.94 -6.97
CA HIS A 221 -6.34 4.81 -6.07
C HIS A 221 -7.14 5.27 -4.86
N SER A 222 -8.24 4.55 -4.55
CA SER A 222 -9.06 4.78 -3.36
C SER A 222 -9.55 6.24 -3.33
N ILE A 223 -9.41 6.96 -2.21
CA ILE A 223 -9.71 8.41 -2.07
C ILE A 223 -9.15 9.27 -3.19
N GLY A 224 -7.99 8.91 -3.76
CA GLY A 224 -7.36 9.67 -4.83
C GLY A 224 -8.24 9.86 -6.05
N GLY A 225 -9.19 8.96 -6.31
CA GLY A 225 -10.06 9.06 -7.48
C GLY A 225 -11.10 10.16 -7.34
N TRP A 226 -11.87 10.19 -6.25
CA TRP A 226 -12.86 11.25 -6.09
C TRP A 226 -12.21 12.61 -5.76
N VAL A 227 -11.02 12.63 -5.13
CA VAL A 227 -10.22 13.86 -4.99
C VAL A 227 -9.75 14.37 -6.34
N ALA A 228 -9.28 13.50 -7.23
CA ALA A 228 -8.86 13.89 -8.57
C ALA A 228 -10.05 14.37 -9.44
N ARG A 229 -11.24 13.76 -9.29
CA ARG A 229 -12.48 14.26 -9.90
C ARG A 229 -12.80 15.68 -9.44
N ALA A 230 -12.74 15.91 -8.12
CA ALA A 230 -12.93 17.25 -7.55
C ALA A 230 -11.88 18.25 -8.05
N TRP A 231 -10.61 17.85 -8.08
CA TRP A 231 -9.52 18.71 -8.56
C TRP A 231 -9.70 19.10 -10.03
N LEU A 232 -10.07 18.16 -10.92
CA LEU A 232 -10.35 18.44 -12.33
C LEU A 232 -11.48 19.46 -12.50
N GLY A 233 -12.48 19.43 -11.61
CA GLY A 233 -13.66 20.28 -11.70
C GLY A 233 -13.57 21.62 -10.97
N GLU A 234 -12.77 21.68 -9.91
CA GLU A 234 -12.74 22.82 -8.98
C GLU A 234 -11.45 23.64 -9.05
N VAL A 235 -10.32 23.00 -9.37
CA VAL A 235 -8.98 23.60 -9.21
C VAL A 235 -8.24 23.70 -10.54
N ALA A 236 -8.26 22.66 -11.35
CA ALA A 236 -7.57 22.64 -12.63
C ALA A 236 -8.10 23.75 -13.53
N SER A 237 -7.20 24.57 -14.09
CA SER A 237 -7.59 25.50 -15.15
C SER A 237 -8.12 24.72 -16.36
N GLU A 238 -8.93 25.36 -17.19
CA GLU A 238 -9.46 24.72 -18.40
C GLU A 238 -8.35 24.15 -19.30
N SER A 239 -7.23 24.88 -19.44
CA SER A 239 -6.06 24.44 -20.22
C SER A 239 -5.38 23.21 -19.60
N VAL A 240 -5.27 23.15 -18.27
CA VAL A 240 -4.71 21.98 -17.58
C VAL A 240 -5.65 20.79 -17.70
N ARG A 241 -6.95 20.99 -17.43
CA ARG A 241 -7.95 19.93 -17.50
C ARG A 241 -8.06 19.34 -18.92
N LYS A 242 -7.96 20.16 -19.98
CA LYS A 242 -7.92 19.73 -21.40
C LYS A 242 -6.77 18.79 -21.75
N ARG A 243 -5.73 18.73 -20.93
CA ARG A 243 -4.59 17.81 -21.12
C ARG A 243 -4.81 16.44 -20.51
N CYS A 244 -5.77 16.31 -19.58
CA CYS A 244 -6.18 15.01 -19.06
C CYS A 244 -6.96 14.28 -20.15
N THR A 245 -6.46 13.15 -20.66
CA THR A 245 -7.17 12.36 -21.69
C THR A 245 -7.81 11.11 -21.13
N ASN A 246 -7.20 10.51 -20.12
CA ASN A 246 -7.74 9.30 -19.49
C ASN A 246 -7.78 9.48 -17.97
N PHE A 247 -8.80 8.88 -17.36
CA PHE A 247 -8.97 8.81 -15.93
C PHE A 247 -9.18 7.34 -15.55
N VAL A 248 -8.19 6.74 -14.90
CA VAL A 248 -8.24 5.36 -14.43
C VAL A 248 -8.32 5.37 -12.91
N SER A 249 -9.28 4.65 -12.33
CA SER A 249 -9.41 4.52 -10.87
C SER A 249 -9.30 3.08 -10.41
N LEU A 250 -8.43 2.83 -9.44
CA LEU A 250 -8.23 1.55 -8.77
C LEU A 250 -8.98 1.57 -7.44
N GLY A 251 -10.04 0.76 -7.31
CA GLY A 251 -10.79 0.60 -6.06
C GLY A 251 -11.29 1.90 -5.43
N THR A 252 -11.62 2.93 -6.21
CA THR A 252 -12.08 4.22 -5.67
C THR A 252 -13.54 4.14 -5.24
N PRO A 253 -13.91 4.43 -3.97
CA PRO A 253 -15.31 4.55 -3.58
C PRO A 253 -15.90 5.84 -4.17
N HIS A 254 -16.59 5.76 -5.31
CA HIS A 254 -17.18 6.91 -6.00
C HIS A 254 -18.56 7.28 -5.47
N LEU A 255 -19.28 6.33 -4.88
CA LEU A 255 -20.66 6.55 -4.42
C LEU A 255 -20.68 7.16 -3.02
N ALA A 256 -21.55 8.15 -2.83
CA ALA A 256 -21.92 8.59 -1.50
C ALA A 256 -22.82 7.51 -0.84
N PRO A 257 -22.78 7.35 0.50
CA PRO A 257 -23.66 6.43 1.19
C PRO A 257 -25.14 6.71 0.85
N PRO A 258 -25.99 5.69 0.60
CA PRO A 258 -27.38 5.91 0.24
C PRO A 258 -28.12 6.68 1.35
N PRO A 259 -28.96 7.69 1.02
CA PRO A 259 -29.65 8.51 2.03
C PRO A 259 -30.46 7.69 3.05
N GLU A 260 -31.01 6.56 2.61
CA GLU A 260 -31.88 5.70 3.41
C GLU A 260 -31.14 4.66 4.26
N SER A 261 -29.82 4.53 4.09
CA SER A 261 -29.01 3.60 4.88
C SER A 261 -28.81 4.12 6.31
N LEU A 262 -28.79 3.23 7.30
CA LEU A 262 -28.50 3.58 8.71
C LEU A 262 -27.13 4.28 8.87
N VAL A 263 -26.20 4.06 7.95
CA VAL A 263 -24.87 4.68 7.93
C VAL A 263 -24.86 6.10 7.32
N SER A 264 -25.93 6.53 6.63
CA SER A 264 -26.01 7.87 6.02
C SER A 264 -25.99 8.99 7.06
N LYS A 265 -26.51 8.72 8.27
CA LYS A 265 -26.44 9.62 9.42
C LYS A 265 -25.01 9.84 9.92
N VAL A 266 -24.07 9.01 9.47
CA VAL A 266 -22.63 9.09 9.76
C VAL A 266 -21.87 8.95 8.45
N ASP A 267 -22.23 9.75 7.42
CA ASP A 267 -21.44 9.84 6.19
C ASP A 267 -19.95 10.02 6.56
N GLN A 268 -19.15 8.98 6.29
CA GLN A 268 -17.74 8.96 6.65
C GLN A 268 -16.95 10.05 5.92
N THR A 269 -17.44 10.47 4.76
CA THR A 269 -16.86 11.56 3.97
C THR A 269 -17.44 12.92 4.34
N ARG A 270 -18.45 12.96 5.23
CA ARG A 270 -19.05 14.18 5.78
C ARG A 270 -19.46 15.19 4.70
N GLY A 271 -20.05 14.71 3.62
CA GLY A 271 -20.54 15.51 2.50
C GLY A 271 -19.63 15.54 1.28
N LEU A 272 -18.36 15.13 1.39
CA LEU A 272 -17.37 15.28 0.32
C LEU A 272 -17.76 14.48 -0.93
N LEU A 273 -18.13 13.21 -0.80
CA LEU A 273 -18.54 12.41 -1.97
C LEU A 273 -19.85 12.90 -2.56
N LYS A 274 -20.78 13.34 -1.72
CA LYS A 274 -22.03 13.97 -2.18
C LYS A 274 -21.73 15.22 -3.00
N TYR A 275 -20.88 16.11 -2.50
CA TYR A 275 -20.46 17.34 -3.18
C TYR A 275 -19.87 17.04 -4.57
N VAL A 276 -18.96 16.06 -4.65
CA VAL A 276 -18.33 15.68 -5.92
C VAL A 276 -19.36 15.10 -6.89
N ASN A 277 -20.25 14.22 -6.43
CA ASN A 277 -21.26 13.59 -7.29
C ASN A 277 -22.36 14.56 -7.73
N ASP A 278 -22.72 15.56 -6.91
CA ASP A 278 -23.70 16.58 -7.27
C ASP A 278 -23.15 17.53 -8.35
N LYS A 279 -21.87 17.92 -8.26
CA LYS A 279 -21.24 18.86 -9.20
C LYS A 279 -20.70 18.19 -10.47
N TRP A 280 -20.09 17.02 -10.33
CA TRP A 280 -19.43 16.29 -11.41
C TRP A 280 -19.89 14.82 -11.41
N PRO A 281 -21.17 14.54 -11.71
CA PRO A 281 -21.72 13.19 -11.70
C PRO A 281 -21.05 12.30 -12.75
N GLY A 282 -20.86 11.02 -12.39
CA GLY A 282 -20.36 10.00 -13.32
C GLY A 282 -19.02 10.35 -13.98
N ALA A 283 -18.81 9.78 -15.15
CA ALA A 283 -17.81 10.17 -16.13
C ALA A 283 -18.17 11.55 -16.73
N TYR A 284 -17.95 12.60 -15.95
CA TYR A 284 -18.50 13.93 -16.20
C TYR A 284 -17.94 14.62 -17.45
N TRP A 285 -16.65 14.44 -17.76
CA TRP A 285 -15.99 15.11 -18.88
C TRP A 285 -16.04 14.25 -20.14
N ASP A 286 -16.82 14.65 -21.14
CA ASP A 286 -16.99 13.91 -22.41
C ASP A 286 -15.68 13.72 -23.19
N ASP A 287 -14.68 14.58 -22.96
CA ASP A 287 -13.38 14.53 -23.62
C ASP A 287 -12.32 13.74 -22.81
N VAL A 288 -12.73 13.08 -21.72
CA VAL A 288 -11.89 12.20 -20.89
C VAL A 288 -12.42 10.78 -20.96
N SER A 289 -11.55 9.82 -21.26
CA SER A 289 -11.88 8.39 -21.21
C SER A 289 -11.77 7.87 -19.77
N TYR A 290 -12.90 7.50 -19.17
CA TYR A 290 -12.94 6.97 -17.79
C TYR A 290 -12.89 5.44 -17.77
N THR A 291 -12.06 4.87 -16.91
CA THR A 291 -12.05 3.42 -16.63
C THR A 291 -11.95 3.17 -15.12
N CYS A 292 -12.90 2.41 -14.58
CA CYS A 292 -12.90 1.98 -13.20
C CYS A 292 -12.44 0.53 -13.09
N VAL A 293 -11.35 0.31 -12.39
CA VAL A 293 -10.83 -1.02 -12.03
C VAL A 293 -11.28 -1.34 -10.61
N ALA A 294 -12.09 -2.38 -10.47
CA ALA A 294 -12.58 -2.90 -9.21
C ALA A 294 -12.09 -4.34 -9.00
N SER A 295 -12.33 -4.91 -7.83
CA SER A 295 -12.02 -6.31 -7.54
C SER A 295 -13.10 -6.95 -6.67
N LYS A 296 -13.27 -8.26 -6.83
CA LYS A 296 -14.20 -9.12 -6.05
C LYS A 296 -13.45 -10.15 -5.19
N ALA A 297 -12.29 -9.79 -4.66
CA ALA A 297 -11.43 -10.66 -3.85
C ALA A 297 -12.04 -11.08 -2.51
N VAL A 298 -12.76 -10.17 -1.83
CA VAL A 298 -13.25 -10.37 -0.47
C VAL A 298 -14.77 -10.26 -0.44
N PRO A 299 -15.48 -11.37 -0.17
CA PRO A 299 -16.92 -11.33 0.04
C PRO A 299 -17.23 -10.79 1.44
N GLY A 300 -18.05 -9.74 1.53
CA GLY A 300 -18.46 -9.18 2.80
C GLY A 300 -19.43 -10.13 3.52
N LYS A 301 -19.03 -10.67 4.68
CA LYS A 301 -19.84 -11.62 5.46
C LYS A 301 -19.72 -11.35 6.95
N LEU A 302 -20.83 -11.57 7.67
CA LEU A 302 -20.83 -11.60 9.13
C LEU A 302 -20.35 -12.98 9.59
N GLY A 303 -19.14 -13.05 10.15
CA GLY A 303 -18.58 -14.27 10.72
C GLY A 303 -17.27 -13.99 11.46
N PHE A 304 -17.05 -14.67 12.59
CA PHE A 304 -15.84 -14.48 13.41
C PHE A 304 -14.65 -15.33 12.95
N SER A 305 -14.87 -16.30 12.04
CA SER A 305 -13.84 -17.21 11.56
C SER A 305 -13.01 -16.64 10.40
N ASP A 306 -13.43 -15.53 9.80
CA ASP A 306 -12.77 -14.90 8.65
C ASP A 306 -12.71 -13.37 8.85
N LEU A 307 -11.57 -12.91 9.36
CA LEU A 307 -11.35 -11.51 9.71
C LEU A 307 -11.45 -10.59 8.49
N ASP A 308 -11.00 -11.06 7.32
CA ASP A 308 -11.02 -10.27 6.07
C ASP A 308 -12.45 -10.04 5.60
N CYS A 309 -13.28 -11.09 5.60
CA CYS A 309 -14.69 -11.00 5.25
C CYS A 309 -15.47 -10.07 6.20
N LEU A 310 -15.14 -10.08 7.50
CA LEU A 310 -15.78 -9.20 8.49
C LEU A 310 -15.35 -7.73 8.30
N LEU A 311 -14.07 -7.47 8.07
CA LEU A 311 -13.57 -6.12 7.78
C LEU A 311 -14.19 -5.59 6.48
N GLY A 312 -14.24 -6.41 5.43
CA GLY A 312 -14.92 -6.11 4.18
C GLY A 312 -16.39 -5.77 4.42
N TYR A 313 -17.13 -6.60 5.15
CA TYR A 313 -18.54 -6.35 5.49
C TYR A 313 -18.75 -4.97 6.11
N VAL A 314 -17.97 -4.63 7.14
CA VAL A 314 -18.10 -3.35 7.86
C VAL A 314 -17.80 -2.18 6.92
N SER A 315 -16.75 -2.30 6.10
CA SER A 315 -16.36 -1.25 5.16
C SER A 315 -17.42 -1.05 4.07
N TYR A 316 -17.89 -2.14 3.47
CA TYR A 316 -18.89 -2.10 2.38
C TYR A 316 -20.23 -1.53 2.87
N LEU A 317 -20.65 -1.95 4.06
CA LEU A 317 -21.85 -1.42 4.70
C LEU A 317 -21.75 0.10 4.88
N ALA A 318 -20.60 0.61 5.30
CA ALA A 318 -20.40 2.04 5.48
C ALA A 318 -20.37 2.82 4.15
N LEU A 319 -19.85 2.23 3.08
CA LEU A 319 -19.70 2.90 1.79
C LEU A 319 -20.99 2.90 0.95
N ILE A 320 -21.69 1.77 0.88
CA ILE A 320 -22.85 1.61 -0.01
C ILE A 320 -24.13 1.17 0.69
N GLY A 321 -24.11 1.05 2.02
CA GLY A 321 -25.28 0.62 2.81
C GLY A 321 -25.59 -0.87 2.75
N ASP A 322 -24.75 -1.67 2.09
CA ASP A 322 -24.86 -3.13 2.02
C ASP A 322 -23.50 -3.78 2.29
N GLY A 323 -23.43 -4.56 3.36
CA GLY A 323 -22.22 -5.29 3.75
C GLY A 323 -22.09 -6.66 3.08
N LYS A 324 -23.15 -7.21 2.47
CA LYS A 324 -23.18 -8.58 1.94
C LYS A 324 -22.89 -8.63 0.43
N VAL A 325 -21.83 -7.93 0.03
CA VAL A 325 -21.41 -7.80 -1.36
C VAL A 325 -19.94 -8.14 -1.51
N ASP A 326 -19.48 -8.34 -2.74
CA ASP A 326 -18.07 -8.56 -3.03
C ASP A 326 -17.34 -7.23 -3.24
N GLY A 327 -16.06 -7.22 -2.90
CA GLY A 327 -15.16 -6.07 -3.04
C GLY A 327 -13.70 -6.45 -2.90
N ASP A 328 -12.85 -5.45 -2.75
CA ASP A 328 -11.39 -5.61 -2.61
C ASP A 328 -10.91 -5.69 -1.14
N GLY A 329 -11.83 -5.86 -0.20
CA GLY A 329 -11.58 -5.85 1.25
C GLY A 329 -11.85 -4.49 1.90
N ILE A 330 -11.95 -3.40 1.12
CA ILE A 330 -12.31 -2.07 1.61
C ILE A 330 -13.45 -1.47 0.80
N THR A 331 -13.33 -1.44 -0.52
CA THR A 331 -14.30 -0.86 -1.45
C THR A 331 -15.10 -1.98 -2.14
N PRO A 332 -16.44 -1.97 -2.04
CA PRO A 332 -17.27 -2.92 -2.74
C PRO A 332 -17.28 -2.62 -4.25
N VAL A 333 -17.44 -3.65 -5.10
CA VAL A 333 -17.43 -3.48 -6.57
C VAL A 333 -18.39 -2.38 -7.00
N LYS A 334 -19.64 -2.40 -6.50
CA LYS A 334 -20.66 -1.40 -6.84
C LYS A 334 -20.23 0.03 -6.48
N GLY A 335 -19.50 0.21 -5.38
CA GLY A 335 -18.96 1.51 -4.96
C GLY A 335 -17.75 1.96 -5.79
N ALA A 336 -17.02 1.00 -6.37
CA ALA A 336 -15.85 1.23 -7.20
C ALA A 336 -16.16 1.63 -8.65
N LEU A 337 -17.36 1.31 -9.13
CA LEU A 337 -17.80 1.64 -10.50
C LEU A 337 -18.44 3.03 -10.56
N LEU A 338 -18.09 3.77 -11.61
CA LEU A 338 -18.61 5.10 -11.88
C LEU A 338 -19.52 5.05 -13.12
N GLU A 339 -20.69 5.67 -13.04
CA GLU A 339 -21.62 5.74 -14.17
C GLU A 339 -20.97 6.41 -15.39
N GLY A 340 -21.17 5.85 -16.59
CA GLY A 340 -20.56 6.34 -17.82
C GLY A 340 -19.09 5.95 -18.04
N ALA A 341 -18.43 5.35 -17.06
CA ALA A 341 -17.07 4.83 -17.20
C ALA A 341 -17.05 3.39 -17.74
N ALA A 342 -16.00 3.03 -18.48
CA ALA A 342 -15.69 1.63 -18.72
C ALA A 342 -15.31 0.94 -17.41
N SER A 343 -15.53 -0.38 -17.31
CA SER A 343 -15.24 -1.13 -16.08
C SER A 343 -14.40 -2.37 -16.34
N ILE A 344 -13.48 -2.63 -15.42
CA ILE A 344 -12.68 -3.85 -15.35
C ILE A 344 -12.85 -4.38 -13.93
N VAL A 345 -13.30 -5.62 -13.77
CA VAL A 345 -13.50 -6.24 -12.45
C VAL A 345 -12.57 -7.44 -12.34
N LEU A 346 -11.57 -7.31 -11.47
CA LEU A 346 -10.53 -8.30 -11.26
C LEU A 346 -10.94 -9.37 -10.25
N ASP A 347 -10.33 -10.53 -10.39
CA ASP A 347 -10.35 -11.61 -9.42
C ASP A 347 -9.13 -11.53 -8.49
N ASP A 348 -9.36 -11.76 -7.20
CA ASP A 348 -8.28 -11.99 -6.21
C ASP A 348 -7.22 -10.87 -6.19
N VAL A 349 -7.70 -9.64 -6.05
CA VAL A 349 -6.90 -8.42 -5.87
C VAL A 349 -7.43 -7.65 -4.66
N TYR A 350 -6.59 -7.44 -3.65
CA TYR A 350 -6.94 -6.67 -2.47
C TYR A 350 -6.75 -5.16 -2.69
N HIS A 351 -7.37 -4.36 -1.82
CA HIS A 351 -7.39 -2.91 -1.94
C HIS A 351 -5.98 -2.30 -2.02
N ALA A 352 -5.08 -2.75 -1.14
CA ALA A 352 -3.70 -2.28 -1.08
C ALA A 352 -2.77 -3.36 -0.54
N ASP A 353 -1.48 -3.25 -0.86
CA ASP A 353 -0.42 -4.07 -0.25
C ASP A 353 0.33 -3.32 0.86
N VAL A 354 -0.30 -2.31 1.45
CA VAL A 354 0.25 -1.52 2.57
C VAL A 354 -0.81 -1.25 3.63
N LEU A 355 -0.38 -1.25 4.90
CA LEU A 355 -1.14 -0.70 6.02
C LEU A 355 -0.71 0.75 6.28
N PRO A 356 -1.66 1.70 6.36
CA PRO A 356 -1.37 3.09 6.73
C PRO A 356 -0.60 3.20 8.05
N ASN A 357 0.49 3.96 8.04
CA ASN A 357 1.26 4.29 9.24
C ASN A 357 1.36 5.82 9.40
N PRO A 358 0.40 6.48 10.08
CA PRO A 358 0.29 7.94 10.09
C PRO A 358 1.47 8.65 10.78
N ILE A 359 2.25 7.95 11.59
CA ILE A 359 3.41 8.51 12.32
C ILE A 359 4.75 8.14 11.71
N GLY A 360 4.78 7.19 10.77
CA GLY A 360 6.00 6.71 10.11
C GLY A 360 6.26 7.36 8.76
N SER A 361 7.55 7.38 8.37
CA SER A 361 8.02 7.84 7.05
C SER A 361 7.62 6.91 5.90
N ARG A 362 7.18 5.68 6.19
CA ARG A 362 6.63 4.70 5.24
C ARG A 362 5.35 4.09 5.80
N ASN A 363 4.46 3.65 4.91
CA ASN A 363 3.43 2.70 5.28
C ASN A 363 4.03 1.29 5.46
N THR A 364 3.36 0.43 6.22
CA THR A 364 3.85 -0.92 6.50
C THR A 364 3.46 -1.83 5.35
N LYS A 365 4.43 -2.37 4.61
CA LYS A 365 4.15 -3.31 3.52
C LYS A 365 3.52 -4.60 4.04
N LEU A 366 2.47 -5.04 3.36
CA LEU A 366 1.83 -6.33 3.50
C LEU A 366 2.47 -7.31 2.53
N ILE A 367 3.34 -8.17 3.04
CA ILE A 367 4.11 -9.12 2.24
C ILE A 367 3.20 -10.25 1.77
N GLY A 368 3.25 -10.57 0.47
CA GLY A 368 2.41 -11.61 -0.13
C GLY A 368 0.98 -11.16 -0.42
N CYS A 369 0.61 -9.91 -0.08
CA CYS A 369 -0.65 -9.32 -0.48
C CYS A 369 -0.61 -8.97 -1.97
N LYS A 370 -1.54 -9.51 -2.74
CA LYS A 370 -1.73 -9.14 -4.15
C LYS A 370 -2.67 -7.96 -4.25
N TRP A 371 -2.26 -6.89 -4.92
CA TRP A 371 -3.09 -5.69 -5.12
C TRP A 371 -3.15 -5.29 -6.60
N TYR A 372 -3.81 -4.18 -6.91
CA TYR A 372 -4.11 -3.77 -8.29
C TYR A 372 -2.88 -3.74 -9.22
N ALA A 373 -1.71 -3.33 -8.73
CA ALA A 373 -0.48 -3.28 -9.54
C ALA A 373 0.11 -4.66 -9.87
N ASP A 374 -0.35 -5.73 -9.23
CA ASP A 374 0.08 -7.10 -9.55
C ASP A 374 -0.66 -7.67 -10.75
N GLN A 375 -1.85 -7.15 -11.06
CA GLN A 375 -2.63 -7.47 -12.25
C GLN A 375 -2.57 -6.32 -13.27
N LEU A 376 -1.45 -5.61 -13.35
CA LEU A 376 -1.29 -4.45 -14.26
C LEU A 376 -1.66 -4.79 -15.70
N ASP A 377 -1.30 -5.98 -16.19
CA ASP A 377 -1.56 -6.38 -17.59
C ASP A 377 -3.05 -6.46 -17.94
N GLU A 378 -3.92 -6.67 -16.95
CA GLU A 378 -5.38 -6.73 -17.14
C GLU A 378 -6.01 -5.35 -17.41
N TRP A 379 -5.34 -4.27 -17.01
CA TRP A 379 -5.92 -2.91 -17.07
C TRP A 379 -5.01 -1.84 -17.65
N VAL A 380 -3.74 -2.14 -17.93
CA VAL A 380 -2.78 -1.18 -18.52
C VAL A 380 -3.25 -0.60 -19.86
N GLY A 381 -4.10 -1.32 -20.59
CA GLY A 381 -4.70 -0.84 -21.84
C GLY A 381 -5.58 0.41 -21.68
N ALA A 382 -6.00 0.73 -20.46
CA ALA A 382 -6.78 1.94 -20.15
C ALA A 382 -5.93 3.22 -19.99
N LEU A 383 -4.59 3.11 -19.98
CA LEU A 383 -3.66 4.20 -19.65
C LEU A 383 -3.24 5.12 -20.81
#